data_AF-A0A7J7IJX8-F1
#
_entry.id   AF-A0A7J7IJX8-F1
#
_cell.length_a   1.000
_cell.length_b   1.000
_cell.length_c   1.000
_cell.angle_alpha   90.00
_cell.angle_beta   90.00
_cell.angle_gamma   90.00
#
_symmetry.space_group_name_H-M   'P 1'
#
loop_
_entity.id
_entity.type
_entity.pdbx_description
1 polymer ?
#
loop_
_entity_poly.entity_id
_entity_poly.type
_entity_poly.pdbx_seq_one_letter_code
_entity_poly.pdbx_strand_id
1 'polypeptide(L)'
;MSGVTRADEGRTLLAVDLALEPAPALPRAEAAEVTSGVELCGEQLQLFTECILERQSDDFCQEPLLLFALCKERRDAALRARVKEYDRVHRTEPALLSREALEFERALQREQQKQLHRESLGSVHLARRLQDLRERIKALSGGADEPTEPSVPG
;
A
#
# COMPACT_ATOMS: atom_id res chain seq x y z
N MET A 1 -56.82 19.39 15.28
CA MET A 1 -56.16 20.43 14.47
C MET A 1 -54.77 20.61 15.08
N SER A 2 -53.79 19.83 14.60
CA SER A 2 -52.41 19.89 15.10
C SER A 2 -51.68 21.01 14.38
N GLY A 3 -51.35 22.08 15.09
CA GLY A 3 -50.49 23.15 14.60
C GLY A 3 -49.03 22.73 14.75
N VAL A 4 -48.42 22.36 13.63
CA VAL A 4 -46.95 22.32 13.51
C VAL A 4 -46.48 23.77 13.69
N THR A 5 -45.76 24.03 14.76
CA THR A 5 -45.19 25.35 15.03
C THR A 5 -44.00 25.57 14.10
N ARG A 6 -43.91 26.77 13.53
CA ARG A 6 -42.87 27.28 12.60
C ARG A 6 -41.42 27.21 13.13
N ALA A 7 -41.20 26.60 14.29
CA ALA A 7 -39.89 26.50 14.94
C ALA A 7 -39.03 25.35 14.41
N ASP A 8 -39.60 24.41 13.65
CA ASP A 8 -38.85 23.28 13.08
C ASP A 8 -38.31 23.54 11.66
N GLU A 9 -38.71 24.62 10.99
CA GLU A 9 -38.18 24.95 9.66
C GLU A 9 -36.79 25.64 9.72
N GLY A 10 -36.36 26.10 10.91
CA GLY A 10 -35.07 26.77 11.10
C GLY A 10 -33.93 25.87 11.55
N ARG A 11 -34.21 24.63 11.96
CA ARG A 11 -33.19 23.68 12.44
C ARG A 11 -32.63 22.76 11.35
N THR A 12 -33.11 22.89 10.11
CA THR A 12 -32.69 22.06 8.96
C THR A 12 -31.53 22.65 8.16
N LEU A 13 -30.82 23.67 8.70
CA LEU A 13 -29.52 24.11 8.19
C LEU A 13 -28.38 23.74 9.14
N LEU A 14 -28.68 23.05 10.26
CA LEU A 14 -27.67 22.33 11.03
C LEU A 14 -27.19 21.17 10.15
N ALA A 15 -25.90 21.16 9.84
CA ALA A 15 -25.27 20.31 8.84
C ALA A 15 -25.56 20.79 7.41
N VAL A 16 -24.80 21.80 7.01
CA VAL A 16 -23.87 21.55 5.91
C VAL A 16 -23.28 20.14 6.09
N ASP A 17 -23.99 19.12 5.58
CA ASP A 17 -23.51 17.77 5.28
C ASP A 17 -22.46 17.84 4.15
N LEU A 18 -21.63 18.89 4.12
CA LEU A 18 -20.36 18.74 3.46
C LEU A 18 -19.54 17.82 4.36
N ALA A 19 -19.62 16.53 4.09
CA ALA A 19 -18.53 15.60 4.32
C ALA A 19 -17.33 16.14 3.52
N LEU A 20 -16.70 17.20 4.04
CA LEU A 20 -15.51 17.80 3.50
C LEU A 20 -14.45 16.73 3.60
N GLU A 21 -14.07 16.16 2.46
CA GLU A 21 -12.84 15.39 2.39
C GLU A 21 -11.72 16.23 3.04
N PRO A 22 -10.81 15.58 3.78
CA PRO A 22 -9.67 16.29 4.35
C PRO A 22 -8.92 17.02 3.23
N ALA A 23 -8.36 18.17 3.56
CA ALA A 23 -7.56 18.92 2.61
C ALA A 23 -6.40 18.04 2.10
N PRO A 24 -6.04 18.14 0.80
CA PRO A 24 -4.97 17.32 0.24
C PRO A 24 -3.65 17.62 0.95
N ALA A 25 -2.86 16.56 1.21
CA ALA A 25 -1.53 16.71 1.76
C ALA A 25 -0.61 17.38 0.71
N LEU A 26 -0.04 18.54 1.05
CA LEU A 26 0.88 19.25 0.19
C LEU A 26 2.33 18.74 0.41
N PRO A 27 3.15 18.65 -0.65
CA PRO A 27 4.58 18.38 -0.51
C PRO A 27 5.23 19.52 0.27
N ARG A 28 6.02 19.19 1.31
CA ARG A 28 6.59 20.17 2.24
C ARG A 28 7.64 21.08 1.61
N ALA A 29 8.37 20.60 0.61
CA ALA A 29 9.47 21.34 -0.01
C ALA A 29 8.95 22.32 -1.09
N GLU A 30 7.96 21.92 -1.88
CA GLU A 30 7.42 22.74 -2.98
C GLU A 30 5.94 23.13 -2.82
N ALA A 31 5.47 23.31 -1.58
CA ALA A 31 4.09 23.76 -1.32
C ALA A 31 3.72 25.02 -2.13
N ALA A 32 4.68 25.93 -2.34
CA ALA A 32 4.50 27.14 -3.15
C ALA A 32 4.24 26.83 -4.64
N GLU A 33 4.91 25.82 -5.21
CA GLU A 33 4.73 25.43 -6.61
C GLU A 33 3.32 24.90 -6.85
N VAL A 34 2.85 24.02 -5.96
CA VAL A 34 1.53 23.37 -6.04
C VAL A 34 0.38 24.34 -5.72
N THR A 35 0.62 25.38 -4.94
CA THR A 35 -0.39 26.39 -4.56
C THR A 35 -0.42 27.62 -5.47
N SER A 36 0.63 27.86 -6.27
CA SER A 36 0.72 29.04 -7.14
C SER A 36 -0.47 29.19 -8.10
N GLY A 37 -1.19 30.29 -8.03
CA GLY A 37 -2.35 30.56 -8.90
C GLY A 37 -3.64 29.83 -8.49
N VAL A 38 -3.67 29.16 -7.34
CA VAL A 38 -4.90 28.61 -6.74
C VAL A 38 -5.50 29.64 -5.79
N GLU A 39 -6.80 29.90 -5.89
CA GLU A 39 -7.53 30.72 -4.91
C GLU A 39 -7.57 29.99 -3.56
N LEU A 40 -6.87 30.52 -2.55
CA LEU A 40 -6.74 29.90 -1.22
C LEU A 40 -7.90 30.23 -0.26
N CYS A 41 -8.98 30.81 -0.78
CA CYS A 41 -10.18 31.19 -0.04
C CYS A 41 -9.98 32.27 1.03
N GLY A 42 -8.98 33.15 0.84
CA GLY A 42 -8.64 34.18 1.83
C GLY A 42 -9.77 35.16 2.09
N GLU A 43 -10.43 35.65 1.03
CA GLU A 43 -11.54 36.60 1.13
C GLU A 43 -12.76 35.97 1.81
N GLN A 44 -13.13 34.75 1.44
CA GLN A 44 -14.30 34.08 2.03
C GLN A 44 -14.02 33.67 3.48
N LEU A 45 -12.80 33.26 3.80
CA LEU A 45 -12.39 32.99 5.18
C LEU A 45 -12.43 34.25 6.04
N GLN A 46 -11.99 35.38 5.50
CA GLN A 46 -12.06 36.67 6.18
C GLN A 46 -13.51 37.05 6.46
N LEU A 47 -14.40 36.98 5.47
CA LEU A 47 -15.83 37.27 5.64
C LEU A 47 -16.48 36.38 6.71
N PHE A 48 -16.16 35.09 6.72
CA PHE A 48 -16.66 34.17 7.74
C PHE A 48 -16.14 34.53 9.14
N THR A 49 -14.84 34.81 9.25
CA THR A 49 -14.22 35.17 10.53
C THR A 49 -14.77 36.48 11.08
N GLU A 50 -14.94 37.49 10.23
CA GLU A 50 -15.54 38.78 10.61
C GLU A 50 -16.95 38.59 11.16
N CYS A 51 -17.80 37.80 10.48
CA CYS A 51 -19.13 37.50 10.96
C CYS A 51 -19.12 36.83 12.35
N ILE A 52 -18.24 35.85 12.55
CA ILE A 52 -18.09 35.14 13.83
C ILE A 52 -17.68 36.10 14.94
N LEU A 53 -16.72 36.99 14.67
CA LEU A 53 -16.22 37.96 15.64
C LEU A 53 -17.29 38.98 16.05
N GLU A 54 -18.13 39.42 15.12
CA GLU A 54 -19.23 40.35 15.41
C GLU A 54 -20.40 39.70 16.15
N ARG A 55 -20.77 38.47 15.76
CA ARG A 55 -21.98 37.78 16.24
C ARG A 55 -21.75 36.87 17.43
N GLN A 56 -20.50 36.48 17.70
CA GLN A 56 -20.09 35.53 18.74
C GLN A 56 -20.76 34.15 18.66
N SER A 57 -21.42 33.83 17.54
CA SER A 57 -22.02 32.52 17.27
C SER A 57 -22.12 32.27 15.76
N ASP A 58 -21.78 31.04 15.36
CA ASP A 58 -21.82 30.52 14.00
C ASP A 58 -23.25 30.40 13.45
N ASP A 59 -24.27 30.37 14.32
CA ASP A 59 -25.68 30.21 13.94
C ASP A 59 -26.18 31.32 13.00
N PHE A 60 -25.56 32.50 13.06
CA PHE A 60 -25.88 33.65 12.22
C PHE A 60 -25.00 33.75 10.97
N CYS A 61 -23.90 32.99 10.92
CA CYS A 61 -22.85 33.12 9.90
C CYS A 61 -22.93 32.03 8.81
N GLN A 62 -24.13 31.47 8.59
CA GLN A 62 -24.37 30.38 7.65
C GLN A 62 -24.03 30.74 6.20
N GLU A 63 -24.30 31.97 5.77
CA GLU A 63 -23.99 32.41 4.41
C GLU A 63 -22.48 32.57 4.17
N PRO A 64 -21.70 33.30 4.99
CA PRO A 64 -20.24 33.31 4.89
C PRO A 64 -19.61 31.91 5.02
N LEU A 65 -20.17 31.05 5.88
CA LEU A 65 -19.74 29.66 6.00
C LEU A 65 -19.93 28.88 4.70
N LEU A 66 -21.08 29.02 4.04
CA LEU A 66 -21.37 28.37 2.77
C LEU A 66 -20.43 28.87 1.66
N LEU A 67 -20.16 30.17 1.59
CA LEU A 67 -19.22 30.73 0.63
C LEU A 67 -17.80 30.18 0.83
N PHE A 68 -17.34 30.10 2.08
CA PHE A 68 -16.06 29.49 2.40
C PHE A 68 -16.02 28.00 2.04
N ALA A 69 -17.08 27.25 2.35
CA ALA A 69 -17.20 25.83 2.03
C ALA A 69 -17.10 25.56 0.52
N LEU A 70 -17.84 26.33 -0.30
CA LEU A 70 -17.80 26.23 -1.77
C LEU A 70 -16.44 26.61 -2.35
N CYS A 71 -15.77 27.60 -1.77
CA CYS A 71 -14.40 27.92 -2.16
C CYS A 71 -13.44 26.78 -1.82
N LYS A 72 -13.54 26.25 -0.58
CA LYS A 72 -12.68 25.17 -0.10
C LYS A 72 -12.79 23.93 -0.98
N GLU A 73 -13.99 23.56 -1.40
CA GLU A 73 -14.19 22.42 -2.30
C GLU A 73 -13.46 22.60 -3.64
N ARG A 74 -13.61 23.77 -4.27
CA ARG A 74 -12.93 24.12 -5.53
C ARG A 74 -11.41 24.14 -5.36
N ARG A 75 -10.92 24.74 -4.28
CA ARG A 75 -9.49 24.77 -3.92
C ARG A 75 -8.94 23.36 -3.76
N ASP A 76 -9.60 22.53 -2.97
CA ASP A 76 -9.10 21.18 -2.66
C ASP A 76 -9.15 20.28 -3.90
N ALA A 77 -10.13 20.44 -4.79
CA ALA A 77 -10.15 19.77 -6.10
C ALA A 77 -8.98 20.20 -7.00
N ALA A 78 -8.72 21.51 -7.09
CA ALA A 78 -7.59 22.04 -7.86
C ALA A 78 -6.24 21.56 -7.30
N LEU A 79 -6.07 21.63 -5.97
CA LEU A 79 -4.85 21.16 -5.30
C LEU A 79 -4.64 19.65 -5.48
N ARG A 80 -5.69 18.82 -5.38
CA ARG A 80 -5.58 17.38 -5.67
C ARG A 80 -5.08 17.09 -7.08
N ALA A 81 -5.61 17.80 -8.08
CA ALA A 81 -5.15 17.64 -9.46
C ALA A 81 -3.69 18.05 -9.62
N ARG A 82 -3.26 19.16 -8.99
CA ARG A 82 -1.87 19.64 -9.06
C ARG A 82 -0.89 18.77 -8.29
N VAL A 83 -1.25 18.30 -7.10
CA VAL A 83 -0.43 17.32 -6.34
C VAL A 83 -0.25 16.07 -7.18
N LYS A 84 -1.30 15.57 -7.84
CA LYS A 84 -1.20 14.39 -8.71
C LYS A 84 -0.25 14.62 -9.88
N GLU A 85 -0.28 15.80 -10.51
CA GLU A 85 0.65 16.10 -11.61
C GLU A 85 2.08 16.32 -11.09
N TYR A 86 2.24 17.04 -9.98
CA TYR A 86 3.54 17.20 -9.31
C TYR A 86 4.12 15.83 -8.97
N ASP A 87 3.34 14.93 -8.36
CA ASP A 87 3.72 13.55 -8.09
C ASP A 87 4.05 12.79 -9.38
N ARG A 88 3.32 13.00 -10.48
CA ARG A 88 3.62 12.31 -11.75
C ARG A 88 4.98 12.75 -12.32
N VAL A 89 5.28 14.04 -12.26
CA VAL A 89 6.54 14.61 -12.76
C VAL A 89 7.71 14.19 -11.87
N HIS A 90 7.55 14.34 -10.54
CA HIS A 90 8.63 14.18 -9.58
C HIS A 90 8.78 12.74 -9.05
N ARG A 91 7.72 11.90 -9.08
CA ARG A 91 7.82 10.46 -8.75
C ARG A 91 8.16 9.57 -9.94
N THR A 92 8.75 10.11 -11.00
CA THR A 92 9.40 9.28 -12.02
C THR A 92 10.57 8.46 -11.43
N GLU A 93 11.18 8.91 -10.33
CA GLU A 93 12.26 8.18 -9.63
C GLU A 93 11.79 6.89 -8.89
N PRO A 94 10.74 6.89 -8.03
CA PRO A 94 10.23 5.68 -7.38
C PRO A 94 9.81 4.56 -8.34
N ALA A 95 9.25 4.91 -9.50
CA ALA A 95 8.82 3.93 -10.50
C ALA A 95 10.00 3.21 -11.18
N LEU A 96 11.11 3.92 -11.39
CA LEU A 96 12.35 3.33 -11.90
C LEU A 96 13.02 2.46 -10.84
N LEU A 97 13.12 2.96 -9.60
CA LEU A 97 13.70 2.21 -8.48
C LEU A 97 12.94 0.90 -8.19
N SER A 98 11.60 0.93 -8.22
CA SER A 98 10.77 -0.26 -8.02
C SER A 98 10.89 -1.26 -9.17
N ARG A 99 11.04 -0.78 -10.41
CA ARG A 99 11.27 -1.63 -11.57
C ARG A 99 12.64 -2.30 -11.53
N GLU A 100 13.69 -1.54 -11.22
CA GLU A 100 15.05 -2.08 -11.06
C GLU A 100 15.12 -3.09 -9.92
N ALA A 101 14.48 -2.82 -8.78
CA ALA A 101 14.37 -3.76 -7.67
C ALA A 101 13.72 -5.08 -8.09
N LEU A 102 12.61 -5.02 -8.83
CA LEU A 102 11.90 -6.20 -9.35
C LEU A 102 12.78 -6.99 -10.34
N GLU A 103 13.52 -6.30 -11.21
CA GLU A 103 14.45 -6.92 -12.15
C GLU A 103 15.60 -7.63 -11.40
N PHE A 104 16.10 -7.02 -10.33
CA PHE A 104 17.13 -7.58 -9.48
C PHE A 104 16.65 -8.82 -8.71
N GLU A 105 15.45 -8.78 -8.13
CA GLU A 105 14.84 -9.93 -7.45
C GLU A 105 14.66 -11.12 -8.39
N ARG A 106 14.18 -10.86 -9.61
CA ARG A 106 14.03 -11.89 -10.65
C ARG A 106 15.39 -12.49 -11.06
N ALA A 107 16.43 -11.66 -11.16
CA ALA A 107 17.77 -12.13 -11.45
C ALA A 107 18.31 -13.02 -10.33
N LEU A 108 18.11 -12.62 -9.07
CA LEU A 108 18.51 -13.40 -7.90
C LEU A 108 17.79 -14.75 -7.83
N GLN A 109 16.47 -14.77 -8.08
CA GLN A 109 15.70 -16.03 -8.13
C GLN A 109 16.22 -16.97 -9.21
N ARG A 110 16.56 -16.46 -10.40
CA ARG A 110 17.14 -17.27 -11.47
C ARG A 110 18.48 -17.88 -11.07
N GLU A 111 19.34 -17.11 -10.40
CA GLU A 111 20.61 -17.64 -9.90
C GLU A 111 20.42 -18.68 -8.79
N GLN A 112 19.50 -18.46 -7.85
CA GLN A 112 19.15 -19.47 -6.84
C GLN A 112 18.65 -20.77 -7.48
N GLN A 113 17.78 -20.69 -8.49
CA GLN A 113 17.32 -21.89 -9.21
C GLN A 113 18.45 -22.63 -9.91
N LYS A 114 19.41 -21.91 -10.52
CA LYS A 114 20.60 -22.53 -11.13
C LYS A 114 21.47 -23.23 -10.09
N GLN A 115 21.64 -22.64 -8.91
CA GLN A 115 22.40 -23.24 -7.81
C GLN A 115 21.72 -24.54 -7.33
N LEU A 116 20.42 -24.49 -7.05
CA LEU A 116 19.64 -25.68 -6.66
C LEU A 116 19.70 -26.77 -7.73
N HIS A 117 19.65 -26.40 -9.01
CA HIS A 117 19.77 -27.36 -10.10
C HIS A 117 21.16 -28.01 -10.13
N ARG A 118 22.24 -27.24 -9.91
CA ARG A 118 23.61 -27.78 -9.81
C ARG A 118 23.78 -28.73 -8.64
N GLU A 119 23.23 -28.39 -7.47
CA GLU A 119 23.25 -29.26 -6.28
C GLU A 119 22.44 -30.55 -6.49
N SER A 120 21.29 -30.44 -7.17
CA SER A 120 20.47 -31.58 -7.57
C SER A 120 21.23 -32.54 -8.49
N LEU A 121 21.96 -32.04 -9.49
CA LEU A 121 22.80 -32.89 -10.34
C LEU A 121 23.87 -33.63 -9.53
N GLY A 122 24.50 -32.96 -8.56
CA GLY A 122 25.47 -33.59 -7.65
C GLY A 122 24.85 -34.72 -6.81
N SER A 123 23.64 -34.51 -6.29
CA SER A 123 22.94 -35.53 -5.49
C SER A 123 22.46 -36.72 -6.32
N VAL A 124 22.03 -36.51 -7.57
CA VAL A 124 21.66 -37.58 -8.51
C VAL A 124 22.85 -38.49 -8.84
N HIS A 125 24.04 -37.91 -9.07
CA HIS A 125 25.24 -38.70 -9.32
C HIS A 125 25.66 -39.54 -8.11
N LEU A 126 25.58 -38.97 -6.90
CA LEU A 126 25.86 -39.70 -5.65
C LEU A 126 24.85 -40.84 -5.43
N ALA A 127 23.55 -40.58 -5.62
CA ALA A 127 22.50 -41.58 -5.46
C ALA A 127 22.70 -42.78 -6.38
N ARG A 128 23.03 -42.53 -7.66
CA ARG A 128 23.32 -43.59 -8.63
C ARG A 128 24.53 -44.43 -8.23
N ARG A 129 25.59 -43.80 -7.70
CA ARG A 129 26.80 -44.51 -7.24
C ARG A 129 26.54 -45.34 -5.99
N LEU A 130 25.73 -44.85 -5.05
CA LEU A 130 25.32 -45.61 -3.87
C LEU A 130 24.46 -46.82 -4.25
N GLN A 131 23.60 -46.68 -5.25
CA GLN A 131 22.76 -47.78 -5.74
C GLN A 131 23.60 -48.89 -6.40
N ASP A 132 24.57 -48.53 -7.25
CA ASP A 132 25.52 -49.49 -7.84
C ASP A 132 26.33 -50.23 -6.76
N LEU A 133 26.83 -49.50 -5.74
CA LEU A 133 27.54 -50.13 -4.62
C LEU A 133 26.64 -51.10 -3.83
N ARG A 134 25.37 -50.74 -3.62
CA ARG A 134 24.42 -51.61 -2.92
C ARG A 134 24.14 -52.90 -3.70
N GLU A 135 24.01 -52.82 -5.02
CA GLU A 135 23.82 -54.00 -5.87
C GLU A 135 25.05 -54.91 -5.86
N ARG A 136 26.25 -54.33 -5.91
CA ARG A 136 27.51 -55.09 -5.78
C ARG A 136 27.64 -55.80 -4.43
N ILE A 137 27.33 -55.11 -3.32
CA ILE A 137 27.36 -55.71 -1.99
C ILE A 137 26.37 -56.88 -1.90
N LYS A 138 25.14 -56.73 -2.43
CA LYS A 138 24.16 -57.81 -2.48
C LYS A 138 24.66 -59.02 -3.28
N ALA A 139 25.34 -58.79 -4.40
CA ALA A 139 25.90 -59.86 -5.22
C ALA A 139 27.05 -60.60 -4.51
N LEU A 140 27.85 -59.88 -3.70
CA LEU A 140 28.92 -60.47 -2.90
C LEU A 140 28.40 -61.21 -1.65
N SER A 141 27.33 -60.71 -1.01
CA SER A 141 26.73 -61.33 0.17
C SER A 141 25.83 -62.53 -0.17
N GLY A 142 25.31 -62.62 -1.40
CA GLY A 142 24.52 -63.77 -1.87
C GLY A 142 25.32 -65.05 -2.10
N GLY A 143 26.64 -65.04 -1.87
CA GLY A 143 27.52 -66.21 -1.96
C GLY A 143 28.03 -66.73 -0.60
N ALA A 144 27.56 -66.18 0.52
CA ALA A 144 28.04 -66.54 1.84
C ALA A 144 26.88 -66.83 2.81
N ASP A 145 26.15 -67.91 2.57
CA ASP A 145 25.31 -68.58 3.57
C ASP A 145 25.15 -70.07 3.19
N GLU A 146 26.04 -70.91 3.72
CA GLU A 146 25.67 -72.27 4.10
C GLU A 146 26.25 -72.53 5.51
N PRO A 147 25.44 -72.43 6.57
CA PRO A 147 25.84 -72.85 7.89
C PRO A 147 25.56 -74.36 8.04
N THR A 148 26.62 -75.17 8.04
CA THR A 148 26.57 -76.57 8.48
C THR A 148 26.47 -76.58 10.01
N GLU A 149 25.36 -77.11 10.55
CA GLU A 149 25.24 -77.45 11.98
C GLU A 149 26.25 -78.56 12.35
N PRO A 150 26.94 -78.46 13.50
CA PRO A 150 27.52 -79.61 14.16
C PRO A 150 26.61 -80.10 15.30
N SER A 151 26.28 -81.38 15.25
CA SER A 151 25.60 -82.18 16.27
C SER A 151 26.57 -82.62 17.37
N VAL A 152 26.15 -82.58 18.66
CA VAL A 152 26.72 -83.38 19.76
C VAL A 152 25.63 -83.72 20.81
N PRO A 153 25.61 -84.94 21.42
CA PRO A 153 24.48 -85.50 22.16
C PRO A 153 24.61 -85.38 23.70
N GLY A 154 23.51 -85.72 24.40
CA GLY A 154 23.45 -86.03 25.84
C GLY A 154 22.44 -87.14 26.09
#